data_AF-A0A1F4LIV2-F1
#
_entry.id   AF-A0A1F4LIV2-F1
#
_cell.length_a   1.000
_cell.length_b   1.000
_cell.length_c   1.000
_cell.angle_alpha   90.00
_cell.angle_beta   90.00
_cell.angle_gamma   90.00
#
_symmetry.space_group_name_H-M   'P 1'
#
loop_
_entity.id
_entity.type
_entity.pdbx_description
1 polymer ?
#
loop_
_entity_poly.entity_id
_entity_poly.type
_entity_poly.pdbx_seq_one_letter_code
_entity_poly.pdbx_strand_id
1 'polypeptide(L)' 'MNTYHAPHFDPTVDELETLKQLEMGKLVDTPQALKEHLSGRLYERGYIGKNSTGQLTITDTGRALIRRQDN' A
#
# COMPACT_ATOMS: atom_id res chain seq x y z
N MET A 1 -11.44 -27.51 -12.44
CA MET A 1 -10.93 -26.16 -12.77
C MET A 1 -10.02 -25.74 -11.64
N ASN A 2 -8.70 -25.66 -11.88
CA ASN A 2 -7.75 -25.24 -10.84
C ASN A 2 -7.78 -23.71 -10.77
N THR A 3 -8.69 -23.17 -9.94
CA THR A 3 -8.71 -21.75 -9.61
C THR A 3 -7.37 -21.46 -8.96
N TYR A 4 -6.43 -20.89 -9.72
CA TYR A 4 -5.19 -20.35 -9.20
C TYR A 4 -5.56 -19.23 -8.23
N HIS A 5 -5.76 -19.59 -6.97
CA HIS A 5 -5.83 -18.64 -5.89
C HIS A 5 -4.39 -18.17 -5.71
N ALA A 6 -4.03 -17.08 -6.39
CA ALA A 6 -2.77 -16.40 -6.13
C ALA A 6 -2.66 -16.29 -4.60
N PRO A 7 -1.59 -16.81 -3.98
CA PRO A 7 -1.49 -16.82 -2.53
C PRO A 7 -1.74 -15.39 -2.07
N HIS A 8 -2.80 -15.22 -1.28
CA HIS A 8 -3.18 -13.94 -0.74
C HIS A 8 -2.15 -13.61 0.33
N PHE A 9 -0.95 -13.26 -0.11
CA PHE A 9 0.16 -12.93 0.77
C PHE A 9 -0.28 -11.73 1.59
N ASP A 10 -0.15 -11.85 2.90
CA ASP A 10 -0.19 -10.69 3.76
C ASP A 10 0.81 -9.64 3.25
N PRO A 11 0.45 -8.36 3.32
CA PRO A 11 1.35 -7.28 2.91
C PRO A 11 2.66 -7.40 3.70
N THR A 12 3.77 -7.29 2.99
CA THR A 12 5.11 -7.36 3.56
C THR A 12 5.36 -6.20 4.53
N VAL A 13 6.37 -6.34 5.39
CA VAL A 13 6.74 -5.30 6.37
C VAL A 13 7.03 -3.97 5.66
N ASP A 14 7.69 -3.99 4.51
CA ASP A 14 7.99 -2.78 3.72
C ASP A 14 6.72 -2.12 3.15
N GLU A 15 5.73 -2.93 2.74
CA GLU A 15 4.41 -2.44 2.32
C GLU A 15 3.69 -1.74 3.48
N LEU A 16 3.74 -2.32 4.68
CA LEU A 16 3.16 -1.73 5.88
C LEU A 16 3.88 -0.44 6.30
N GLU A 17 5.21 -0.40 6.21
CA GLU A 17 6.00 0.80 6.49
C GLU A 17 5.67 1.92 5.51
N THR A 18 5.54 1.60 4.21
CA THR A 18 5.12 2.55 3.18
C THR A 18 3.74 3.13 3.48
N LEU A 19 2.78 2.29 3.84
CA LEU A 19 1.45 2.73 4.25
C LEU A 19 1.52 3.63 5.50
N LYS A 20 2.35 3.27 6.49
CA LYS A 20 2.54 4.05 7.73
C LYS A 20 3.14 5.43 7.44
N GLN A 21 4.13 5.53 6.53
CA GLN A 21 4.68 6.82 6.11
C GLN A 21 3.61 7.70 5.42
N LEU A 22 2.78 7.10 4.55
CA LEU A 22 1.67 7.81 3.91
C LEU A 22 0.60 8.28 4.92
N GLU A 23 0.28 7.47 5.92
CA GLU A 23 -0.64 7.85 7.01
C GLU A 23 -0.09 9.03 7.82
N MET A 24 1.22 9.06 8.06
CA MET A 24 1.90 10.16 8.74
C MET A 24 1.99 11.45 7.91
N GLY A 25 1.41 11.49 6.70
CA GLY A 25 1.46 12.63 5.80
C GLY A 25 2.83 12.88 5.19
N LYS A 26 3.75 11.91 5.31
CA LYS A 26 5.01 11.97 4.57
C LYS A 26 4.70 11.69 3.12
N LEU A 27 5.03 12.65 2.27
CA LEU A 27 5.05 12.47 0.83
C LEU A 27 6.11 11.43 0.52
N VAL A 28 5.68 10.17 0.35
CA VAL A 28 6.57 9.15 -0.19
C VAL A 28 6.74 9.53 -1.65
N ASP A 29 7.90 10.12 -1.96
CA ASP A 29 8.22 10.52 -3.31
C ASP A 29 8.07 9.29 -4.20
N THR A 30 7.23 9.43 -5.23
CA THR A 30 6.87 8.37 -6.17
C THR A 30 8.03 7.46 -6.62
N PRO A 31 9.27 7.93 -6.90
CA PRO A 31 10.35 7.05 -7.31
C PRO A 31 10.84 6.11 -6.21
N GLN A 32 10.73 6.46 -4.92
CA GLN A 32 11.16 5.57 -3.83
C GLN A 32 10.12 4.48 -3.56
N ALA A 33 8.81 4.81 -3.66
CA ALA A 33 7.71 3.85 -3.54
C ALA A 33 7.51 2.97 -4.80
N LEU A 34 7.86 3.48 -5.98
CA LEU A 34 7.82 2.73 -7.25
C LEU A 34 8.97 1.74 -7.39
N LYS A 35 10.14 2.07 -6.82
CA LYS A 35 11.36 1.26 -6.94
C LYS A 35 11.20 -0.17 -6.39
N GLU A 36 10.29 -0.37 -5.45
CA GLU A 36 10.16 -1.63 -4.71
C GLU A 36 8.98 -2.52 -5.16
N HIS A 37 8.29 -2.29 -6.30
CA HIS A 37 7.07 -3.03 -6.70
C HIS A 37 5.86 -2.91 -5.73
N LEU A 38 6.06 -2.34 -4.54
CA LEU A 38 5.07 -2.24 -3.47
C LEU A 38 3.94 -1.30 -3.83
N SER A 39 4.24 -0.17 -4.47
CA SER A 39 3.19 0.75 -4.94
C SER A 39 2.22 0.10 -5.91
N GLY A 40 2.68 -0.81 -6.77
CA GLY A 40 1.83 -1.55 -7.70
C GLY A 40 0.85 -2.44 -6.94
N ARG A 41 1.36 -3.29 -6.03
CA ARG A 41 0.49 -4.21 -5.26
C ARG A 41 -0.44 -3.48 -4.31
N LEU A 42 0.04 -2.45 -3.63
CA LEU A 42 -0.76 -1.63 -2.73
C LEU A 42 -1.88 -0.91 -3.49
N TYR A 43 -1.60 -0.45 -4.72
CA TYR A 43 -2.59 0.17 -5.58
C TYR A 43 -3.60 -0.86 -6.13
N GLU A 44 -3.13 -2.01 -6.62
CA GLU A 44 -4.00 -3.08 -7.12
C GLU A 44 -4.91 -3.67 -6.04
N ARG A 45 -4.45 -3.72 -4.79
CA ARG A 45 -5.27 -4.13 -3.64
C ARG A 45 -6.15 -3.00 -3.08
N GLY A 46 -6.00 -1.77 -3.56
CA GLY A 46 -6.79 -0.62 -3.12
C GLY A 46 -6.39 -0.05 -1.76
N TYR A 47 -5.18 -0.32 -1.26
CA TYR A 47 -4.65 0.25 -0.03
C TYR A 47 -4.11 1.68 -0.21
N ILE A 48 -3.70 2.03 -1.43
CA ILE A 48 -3.30 3.39 -1.80
C ILE A 48 -4.05 3.83 -3.06
N GLY A 49 -4.31 5.13 -3.15
CA GLY A 49 -4.89 5.79 -4.31
C GLY A 49 -3.95 6.88 -4.83
N LYS A 50 -4.20 7.35 -6.05
CA LYS A 50 -3.46 8.46 -6.65
C LYS A 50 -4.38 9.67 -6.70
N ASN A 51 -3.94 10.80 -6.16
CA ASN A 51 -4.72 12.04 -6.20
C ASN A 51 -4.58 12.76 -7.57
N SER A 52 -5.35 13.83 -7.77
CA SER A 52 -5.33 14.62 -9.02
C SER A 52 -3.97 15.25 -9.35
N THR A 53 -3.08 15.37 -8.37
CA THR A 53 -1.70 15.88 -8.55
C THR A 53 -0.69 14.77 -8.84
N GLY A 54 -1.16 13.52 -8.93
CA GLY A 54 -0.32 12.36 -9.17
C GLY A 54 0.44 11.84 -7.93
N GLN A 55 0.15 12.37 -6.75
CA GLN A 55 0.75 11.93 -5.49
C GLN A 55 0.00 10.71 -4.96
N LEU A 56 0.74 9.81 -4.32
CA LEU A 56 0.19 8.64 -3.65
C LEU A 56 -0.46 9.07 -2.33
N THR A 57 -1.62 8.51 -2.06
CA THR A 57 -2.43 8.78 -0.87
C THR A 57 -2.90 7.47 -0.29
N ILE A 58 -2.93 7.33 1.03
CA ILE A 58 -3.45 6.12 1.66
C ILE A 58 -4.99 6.12 1.64
N THR A 59 -5.59 4.96 1.34
CA THR A 59 -7.05 4.78 1.39
C THR A 59 -7.51 4.35 2.78
N ASP A 60 -8.82 4.35 3.01
CA ASP A 60 -9.39 3.88 4.28
C ASP A 60 -9.04 2.40 4.56
N THR A 61 -9.02 1.58 3.51
CA THR A 61 -8.62 0.16 3.58
C THR A 61 -7.15 0.00 3.99
N GLY A 62 -6.25 0.82 3.43
CA GLY A 62 -4.84 0.83 3.83
C GLY A 62 -4.65 1.25 5.28
N ARG A 63 -5.41 2.26 5.76
CA ARG A 63 -5.37 2.68 7.16
C ARG A 63 -5.87 1.61 8.13
N ALA A 64 -6.97 0.95 7.80
CA ALA A 64 -7.50 -0.16 8.61
C ALA A 64 -6.48 -1.31 8.74
N LEU A 65 -5.73 -1.58 7.68
CA LEU A 65 -4.68 -2.60 7.67
C LEU A 65 -3.52 -2.24 8.62
N ILE A 66 -3.00 -1.01 8.56
CA ILE A 66 -1.93 -0.55 9.49
C ILE A 66 -2.43 -0.65 10.93
N ARG A 67 -3.63 -0.13 11.21
CA ARG A 67 -4.22 -0.15 12.56
C ARG A 67 -4.39 -1.56 13.12
N ARG A 68 -4.68 -2.54 12.26
CA ARG A 68 -4.80 -3.93 12.67
C ARG A 68 -3.45 -4.58 13.00
N GLN A 69 -2.35 -4.09 12.43
CA GLN A 69 -0.99 -4.59 12.69
C GLN A 69 -0.36 -3.92 13.92
N ASP A 70 -0.82 -2.73 14.30
CA ASP A 70 -0.31 -1.97 15.46
C ASP A 70 -0.90 -2.47 16.80
N ASN A 71 -1.85 -3.42 16.78
CA ASN A 71 -2.53 -3.98 17.96
C ASN A 71 -2.24 -5.47 18.16
#